data_AF-A0A8T3W502-F1
#
_entry.id   AF-A0A8T3W502-F1
#
_cell.length_a   1.000
_cell.length_b   1.000
_cell.length_c   1.000
_cell.angle_alpha   90.00
_cell.angle_beta   90.00
_cell.angle_gamma   90.00
#
_symmetry.space_group_name_H-M   'P 1'
#
loop_
_entity.id
_entity.type
_entity.pdbx_description
1 polymer ?
#
loop_
_entity_poly.entity_id
_entity_poly.type
_entity_poly.pdbx_seq_one_letter_code
_entity_poly.pdbx_strand_id
1 'polypeptide(L)' 'MILKILSKKHVKEILKTIESHKSIYYGQLKKETGLNSGNLSKLLNELLEFGFITKEEVPTDILK' A
#
# COMPACT_ATOMS: atom_id res chain seq x y z
N MET A 1 0.05 3.84 17.40
CA MET A 1 -0.94 2.91 17.96
C MET A 1 -1.68 2.25 16.82
N ILE A 2 -1.81 0.93 16.84
CA ILE A 2 -2.45 0.13 15.78
C ILE A 2 -3.85 0.66 15.42
N LEU A 3 -4.70 0.88 16.43
CA LEU A 3 -6.07 1.37 16.21
C LEU A 3 -6.11 2.73 15.50
N LYS A 4 -5.15 3.62 15.80
CA LYS A 4 -5.03 4.93 15.17
C LYS A 4 -4.68 4.84 13.68
N ILE A 5 -3.94 3.80 13.27
CA ILE A 5 -3.59 3.56 11.86
C ILE A 5 -4.81 3.04 11.12
N LEU A 6 -5.46 2.00 11.65
CA LEU A 6 -6.65 1.40 11.04
C LEU A 6 -7.83 2.38 10.91
N SER A 7 -7.91 3.38 11.78
CA SER A 7 -8.92 4.43 11.72
C SER A 7 -8.63 5.54 10.70
N LYS A 8 -7.45 5.56 10.05
CA LYS A 8 -7.12 6.63 9.09
C LYS A 8 -7.98 6.54 7.84
N LYS A 9 -8.41 7.72 7.37
CA LYS A 9 -9.09 7.88 6.10
C LYS A 9 -8.20 7.24 5.02
N HIS A 10 -8.76 6.27 4.29
CA HIS A 10 -8.14 5.47 3.22
C HIS A 10 -7.37 4.19 3.61
N VAL A 11 -7.05 3.92 4.89
CA VAL A 11 -6.33 2.68 5.25
C VAL A 11 -7.15 1.43 4.90
N LYS A 12 -8.45 1.44 5.20
CA LYS A 12 -9.37 0.34 4.83
C LYS A 12 -9.39 0.08 3.33
N GLU A 13 -9.38 1.13 2.52
CA GLU A 13 -9.42 1.03 1.06
C GLU A 13 -8.12 0.46 0.52
N ILE A 14 -6.97 0.98 0.98
CA ILE A 14 -5.64 0.47 0.63
C ILE A 14 -5.52 -1.03 0.94
N LEU A 15 -5.88 -1.46 2.15
CA LEU A 15 -5.75 -2.85 2.56
C LEU A 15 -6.66 -3.78 1.73
N LYS A 16 -7.91 -3.36 1.46
CA LYS A 16 -8.83 -4.11 0.60
C LYS A 16 -8.31 -4.24 -0.82
N THR A 17 -7.73 -3.19 -1.38
CA THR A 17 -7.16 -3.21 -2.73
C THR A 17 -5.98 -4.18 -2.82
N ILE A 18 -5.09 -4.16 -1.83
CA ILE A 18 -3.95 -5.08 -1.74
C ILE A 18 -4.45 -6.53 -1.60
N GLU A 19 -5.40 -6.78 -0.70
CA GLU A 19 -5.97 -8.11 -0.47
C GLU A 19 -6.64 -8.66 -1.74
N SER A 20 -7.35 -7.81 -2.50
CA SER A 20 -8.02 -8.22 -3.74
C SER A 20 -7.05 -8.65 -4.85
N HIS A 21 -5.84 -8.08 -4.88
CA HIS A 21 -4.82 -8.38 -5.89
C HIS A 21 -3.76 -9.40 -5.42
N LYS A 22 -3.75 -9.75 -4.13
CA LYS A 22 -2.67 -10.49 -3.41
C LYS A 22 -1.33 -9.76 -3.35
N SER A 23 -0.91 -9.12 -4.44
CA SER A 23 0.24 -8.22 -4.53
C SER A 23 -0.06 -7.12 -5.55
N ILE A 24 0.49 -5.92 -5.35
CA ILE A 24 0.19 -4.79 -6.22
C ILE A 24 1.37 -3.82 -6.28
N TYR A 25 1.68 -3.33 -7.49
CA TYR A 25 2.69 -2.30 -7.67
C TYR A 25 2.19 -0.95 -7.17
N TYR A 26 3.10 -0.15 -6.61
CA TYR A 26 2.79 1.20 -6.12
C TYR A 26 2.05 2.06 -7.16
N GLY A 27 2.48 2.02 -8.42
CA GLY A 27 1.86 2.78 -9.51
C GLY A 27 0.42 2.35 -9.80
N GLN A 28 0.11 1.06 -9.69
CA GLN A 28 -1.23 0.53 -9.87
C GLN A 28 -2.11 0.85 -8.66
N LEU A 29 -1.61 0.64 -7.46
CA LEU A 29 -2.31 0.97 -6.21
C LEU A 29 -2.68 2.46 -6.15
N LYS A 30 -1.80 3.34 -6.62
CA LYS A 30 -2.07 4.77 -6.76
C LYS A 30 -3.24 5.05 -7.72
N LYS A 31 -3.30 4.36 -8.86
CA LYS A 31 -4.38 4.52 -9.84
C LYS A 31 -5.72 4.03 -9.26
N GLU A 32 -5.72 2.91 -8.56
CA GLU A 32 -6.94 2.30 -8.02
C GLU A 32 -7.50 3.07 -6.82
N THR A 33 -6.65 3.55 -5.92
CA THR A 33 -7.08 4.31 -4.72
C THR A 33 -7.30 5.80 -4.99
N GLY A 34 -6.84 6.32 -6.14
CA GLY A 34 -6.92 7.74 -6.48
C GLY A 34 -6.12 8.67 -5.55
N LEU A 35 -5.26 8.12 -4.69
CA LEU A 35 -4.50 8.90 -3.71
C LEU A 35 -3.31 9.63 -4.36
N ASN A 36 -2.99 10.82 -3.83
CA ASN A 36 -1.74 11.47 -4.21
C ASN A 36 -0.52 10.69 -3.67
N SER A 37 0.62 10.85 -4.33
CA SER A 37 1.83 10.07 -4.02
C SER A 37 2.29 10.24 -2.57
N GLY A 38 2.22 11.46 -2.03
CA GLY A 38 2.69 11.75 -0.67
C GLY A 38 1.84 11.07 0.41
N ASN A 39 0.52 11.14 0.28
CA ASN A 39 -0.40 10.50 1.21
C ASN A 39 -0.30 8.98 1.13
N LEU A 40 -0.26 8.43 -0.09
CA LEU A 40 -0.14 6.98 -0.28
C LEU A 40 1.19 6.47 0.31
N SER A 41 2.32 7.09 -0.01
CA SER A 41 3.62 6.68 0.53
C SER A 41 3.67 6.75 2.05
N LYS A 42 3.10 7.81 2.65
CA LYS A 42 3.04 7.95 4.10
C LYS A 42 2.22 6.82 4.73
N LEU A 43 1.03 6.55 4.21
CA LEU A 43 0.16 5.48 4.72
C LEU A 43 0.80 4.09 4.54
N LEU A 44 1.42 3.82 3.39
CA LEU A 44 2.10 2.54 3.14
C LEU A 44 3.29 2.34 4.08
N ASN A 45 4.10 3.37 4.32
CA ASN A 45 5.20 3.28 5.27
C ASN A 45 4.71 3.00 6.69
N GLU A 46 3.64 3.67 7.12
CA GLU A 46 3.02 3.37 8.42
C GLU A 46 2.48 1.93 8.45
N LEU A 47 1.78 1.48 7.41
CA LEU A 47 1.27 0.10 7.35
C LEU A 47 2.39 -0.94 7.36
N LEU A 48 3.52 -0.66 6.71
CA LEU A 48 4.71 -1.49 6.70
C LEU A 48 5.35 -1.56 8.10
N GLU A 49 5.51 -0.40 8.76
CA GLU A 49 6.07 -0.31 10.11
C GLU A 49 5.25 -1.12 11.14
N PHE A 50 3.92 -1.12 10.99
CA PHE A 50 3.02 -1.88 11.86
C PHE A 50 2.79 -3.34 11.40
N GLY A 51 3.42 -3.78 10.31
CA GLY A 51 3.34 -5.17 9.83
C GLY A 51 2.02 -5.55 9.15
N PHE A 52 1.24 -4.58 8.68
CA PHE A 52 -0.01 -4.84 7.94
C PHE A 52 0.23 -5.19 6.47
N ILE A 53 1.38 -4.79 5.91
CA ILE A 53 1.78 -5.07 4.55
C ILE A 53 3.27 -5.41 4.53
N THR A 54 3.71 -6.08 3.47
CA THR A 54 5.12 -6.29 3.16
C THR A 54 5.47 -5.56 1.87
N LYS A 55 6.75 -5.21 1.71
CA LYS A 55 7.28 -4.65 0.47
C LYS A 55 8.25 -5.67 -0.13
N GLU A 56 8.01 -6.04 -1.37
CA GLU A 56 8.90 -6.89 -2.16
C GLU A 56 9.57 -6.06 -3.25
N GLU A 57 10.87 -6.25 -3.43
CA GLU A 57 11.60 -5.68 -4.56
C GLU A 57 11.59 -6.70 -5.70
N VAL A 58 10.98 -6.32 -6.81
CA VAL A 58 10.97 -7.16 -8.02
C VAL A 58 12.23 -6.82 -8.82
N PRO A 59 13.12 -7.79 -9.09
CA PRO A 59 14.31 -7.55 -9.91
C PRO A 59 13.91 -7.08 -11.30
N THR A 60 14.46 -5.94 -11.72
CA THR A 60 14.14 -5.29 -13.01
C THR A 60 14.58 -6.15 -14.22
N ASP A 61 15.43 -7.16 -14.00
CA ASP A 61 15.92 -8.07 -15.04
C ASP A 61 14.87 -9.03 -15.60
N ILE A 62 13.73 -9.19 -14.92
CA ILE A 62 12.64 -10.12 -15.30
C ILE A 62 11.55 -9.40 -16.12
N LEU A 63 11.67 -8.08 -16.34
CA LEU A 63 10.71 -7.28 -17.11
C LEU A 63 11.13 -7.07 -18.58
N LYS A 64 12.01 -7.92 -19.12
CA LYS A 64 12.43 -7.93 -20.53
C LYS A 64 11.58 -8.83 -21.40
#